data_AF-X1E046-F1
#
_entry.id   AF-X1E046-F1
#
_cell.length_a   1.000
_cell.length_b   1.000
_cell.length_c   1.000
_cell.angle_alpha   90.00
_cell.angle_beta   90.00
_cell.angle_gamma   90.00
#
_symmetry.space_group_name_H-M   'P 1'
#
loop_
_entity.id
_entity.type
_entity.pdbx_description
1 polymer ?
#
loop_
_entity_poly.entity_id
_entity_poly.type
_entity_poly.pdbx_seq_one_letter_code
_entity_poly.pdbx_strand_id
1 'polypeptide(L)'
;KTVKRCVKEVIGEFRDFDEGMRKLEVSKLTEVKEMLEAYPENFVREFYYRLDDFYRIGAETREIAEQIKLGIQGLETYETKRKRYVIIKRKFFLKSGDRNIPNSTILVLVYSSKMKLLSRVLELLRDYEVTLSKIERRDVTVIILRVQQNNKPIPSQAIEKVENFFETIPPLK
;
A
#
# COMPACT_ATOMS: atom_id res chain seq x y z
N LYS A 1 2.81 29.83 -23.53
CA LYS A 1 2.44 30.57 -22.28
C LYS A 1 1.13 31.37 -22.41
N THR A 2 0.31 31.17 -23.45
CA THR A 2 -0.77 32.11 -23.82
C THR A 2 -2.14 31.70 -23.26
N VAL A 3 -2.44 30.41 -23.20
CA VAL A 3 -3.77 29.91 -22.76
C VAL A 3 -4.02 30.18 -21.27
N LYS A 4 -3.04 29.90 -20.39
CA LYS A 4 -3.15 30.13 -18.94
C LYS A 4 -3.49 31.59 -18.57
N ARG A 5 -2.98 32.56 -19.35
CA ARG A 5 -3.19 33.99 -19.08
C ARG A 5 -4.60 34.42 -19.48
N CYS A 6 -5.08 34.02 -20.66
CA CYS A 6 -6.44 34.32 -21.10
C CYS A 6 -7.50 33.69 -20.18
N VAL A 7 -7.25 32.47 -19.66
CA VAL A 7 -8.16 31.82 -18.71
C VAL A 7 -8.21 32.55 -17.37
N LYS A 8 -7.07 33.08 -16.88
CA LYS A 8 -7.00 33.87 -15.63
C LYS A 8 -7.75 35.20 -15.72
N GLU A 9 -7.73 35.83 -16.90
CA GLU A 9 -8.41 37.11 -17.14
C GLU A 9 -9.94 36.98 -17.19
N VAL A 10 -10.47 35.81 -17.58
CA VAL A 10 -11.93 35.57 -17.72
C VAL A 10 -12.55 34.95 -16.48
N ILE A 11 -11.83 34.09 -15.75
CA ILE A 11 -12.38 33.25 -14.67
C ILE A 11 -11.87 33.67 -13.27
N GLY A 12 -10.93 34.62 -13.20
CA GLY A 12 -10.26 35.03 -11.95
C GLY A 12 -9.07 34.12 -11.59
N GLU A 13 -8.62 34.13 -10.33
CA GLU A 13 -7.57 33.20 -9.86
C GLU A 13 -8.09 31.76 -9.90
N PHE A 14 -7.90 31.11 -11.04
CA PHE A 14 -8.12 29.69 -11.16
C PHE A 14 -7.04 28.97 -10.33
N ARG A 15 -7.44 28.27 -9.26
CA ARG A 15 -6.57 27.32 -8.57
C ARG A 15 -6.08 26.33 -9.61
N ASP A 16 -4.78 26.33 -9.86
CA ASP A 16 -4.16 25.28 -10.65
C ASP A 16 -4.17 24.00 -9.81
N PHE A 17 -5.31 23.30 -9.85
CA PHE A 17 -5.54 22.07 -9.10
C PHE A 17 -4.40 21.07 -9.36
N ASP A 18 -3.90 20.99 -10.59
CA ASP A 18 -2.76 20.14 -10.95
C ASP A 18 -1.47 20.54 -10.21
N GLU A 19 -1.19 21.84 -10.08
CA GLU A 19 -0.03 22.32 -9.32
C GLU A 19 -0.16 21.99 -7.83
N GLY A 20 -1.36 22.17 -7.26
CA GLY A 20 -1.66 21.81 -5.88
C GLY A 20 -1.47 20.30 -5.62
N MET A 21 -1.97 19.48 -6.53
CA MET A 21 -1.82 18.01 -6.47
C MET A 21 -0.37 17.57 -6.54
N ARG A 22 0.44 18.16 -7.43
CA ARG A 22 1.87 17.86 -7.52
C ARG A 22 2.62 18.26 -6.27
N LYS A 23 2.34 19.45 -5.70
CA LYS A 23 2.96 19.90 -4.45
C LYS A 23 2.62 18.97 -3.29
N LEU A 24 1.36 18.54 -3.19
CA LEU A 24 0.92 17.59 -2.17
C LEU A 24 1.64 16.24 -2.31
N GLU A 25 1.71 15.69 -3.52
CA GLU A 25 2.39 14.42 -3.76
C GLU A 25 3.88 14.47 -3.42
N VAL A 26 4.57 15.55 -3.80
CA VAL A 26 5.98 15.77 -3.44
C VAL A 26 6.15 15.87 -1.92
N SER A 27 5.29 16.64 -1.24
CA SER A 27 5.32 16.77 0.22
C SER A 27 5.17 15.41 0.91
N LYS A 28 4.16 14.64 0.50
CA LYS A 28 3.91 13.31 1.07
C LYS A 28 5.06 12.35 0.84
N LEU A 29 5.62 12.32 -0.36
CA LEU A 29 6.77 11.47 -0.65
C LEU A 29 7.98 11.87 0.20
N THR A 30 8.22 13.17 0.40
CA THR A 30 9.29 13.66 1.29
C THR A 30 9.09 13.17 2.72
N GLU A 31 7.90 13.36 3.30
CA GLU A 31 7.58 12.88 4.66
C GLU A 31 7.74 11.36 4.78
N VAL A 32 7.28 10.60 3.80
CA VAL A 32 7.42 9.14 3.78
C VAL A 32 8.89 8.72 3.74
N LYS A 33 9.74 9.42 2.98
CA LYS A 33 11.18 9.15 2.93
C LYS A 33 11.85 9.44 4.27
N GLU A 34 11.49 10.54 4.93
CA GLU A 34 11.99 10.88 6.27
C GLU A 34 11.61 9.79 7.29
N MET A 35 10.38 9.28 7.27
CA MET A 35 9.93 8.19 8.15
C MET A 35 10.64 6.85 7.87
N LEU A 36 11.21 6.69 6.67
CA LEU A 36 11.84 5.47 6.19
C LEU A 36 13.34 5.66 5.88
N GLU A 37 14.01 6.58 6.57
CA GLU A 37 15.43 6.90 6.36
C GLU A 37 16.37 5.69 6.49
N ALA A 38 15.95 4.67 7.25
CA ALA A 38 16.68 3.41 7.41
C ALA A 38 16.66 2.51 6.16
N TYR A 39 15.81 2.82 5.17
CA TYR A 39 15.66 2.04 3.94
C TYR A 39 16.27 2.78 2.73
N PRO A 40 16.80 2.06 1.73
CA PRO A 40 17.28 2.67 0.50
C PRO A 40 16.21 3.51 -0.20
N GLU A 41 16.50 4.78 -0.50
CA GLU A 41 15.53 5.73 -1.07
C GLU A 41 14.90 5.22 -2.38
N ASN A 42 15.70 4.55 -3.22
CA ASN A 42 15.21 3.96 -4.47
C ASN A 42 14.13 2.89 -4.22
N PHE A 43 14.26 2.07 -3.17
CA PHE A 43 13.24 1.09 -2.80
C PHE A 43 11.98 1.78 -2.26
N VAL A 44 12.14 2.78 -1.38
CA VAL A 44 11.01 3.56 -0.86
C VAL A 44 10.21 4.18 -2.00
N ARG A 45 10.90 4.81 -2.96
CA ARG A 45 10.26 5.41 -4.15
C ARG A 45 9.56 4.39 -5.02
N GLU A 46 10.19 3.24 -5.28
CA GLU A 46 9.58 2.18 -6.09
C GLU A 46 8.26 1.71 -5.48
N PHE A 47 8.26 1.41 -4.18
CA PHE A 47 7.06 0.98 -3.49
C PHE A 47 6.00 2.09 -3.44
N TYR A 48 6.41 3.34 -3.15
CA TYR A 48 5.50 4.49 -3.13
C TYR A 48 4.75 4.63 -4.46
N TYR A 49 5.46 4.66 -5.59
CA TYR A 49 4.82 4.84 -6.91
C TYR A 49 4.03 3.61 -7.40
N ARG A 50 4.04 2.50 -6.65
CA ARG A 50 3.22 1.31 -6.92
C ARG A 50 1.94 1.27 -6.10
N LEU A 51 1.78 2.17 -5.13
CA LEU A 51 0.52 2.37 -4.43
C LEU A 51 -0.50 3.07 -5.33
N ASP A 52 -1.78 2.78 -5.15
CA ASP A 52 -2.87 3.43 -5.88
C ASP A 52 -2.83 4.96 -5.74
N ASP A 53 -2.91 5.68 -6.86
CA ASP A 53 -2.71 7.13 -6.90
C ASP A 53 -3.74 7.89 -6.05
N PHE A 54 -5.03 7.50 -6.14
CA PHE A 54 -6.09 8.11 -5.35
C PHE A 54 -5.91 7.83 -3.85
N TYR A 55 -5.48 6.60 -3.52
CA TYR A 55 -5.14 6.24 -2.16
C TYR A 55 -3.97 7.08 -1.63
N ARG A 56 -2.87 7.26 -2.39
CA ARG A 56 -1.73 8.09 -1.94
C ARG A 56 -2.15 9.52 -1.60
N ILE A 57 -3.08 10.08 -2.37
CA ILE A 57 -3.60 11.43 -2.15
C ILE A 57 -4.43 11.51 -0.87
N GLY A 58 -5.29 10.53 -0.60
CA GLY A 58 -6.21 10.55 0.54
C GLY A 58 -5.62 10.04 1.86
N ALA A 59 -4.63 9.15 1.80
CA ALA A 59 -4.13 8.44 2.98
C ALA A 59 -3.17 9.26 3.85
N GLU A 60 -3.05 8.87 5.11
CA GLU A 60 -2.10 9.46 6.04
C GLU A 60 -0.66 8.99 5.73
N THR A 61 0.33 9.88 5.84
CA THR A 61 1.71 9.57 5.43
C THR A 61 2.32 8.43 6.24
N ARG A 62 1.95 8.26 7.52
CA ARG A 62 2.39 7.10 8.31
C ARG A 62 1.76 5.78 7.86
N GLU A 63 0.52 5.78 7.36
CA GLU A 63 -0.09 4.56 6.82
C GLU A 63 0.64 4.12 5.55
N ILE A 64 0.95 5.08 4.67
CA ILE A 64 1.76 4.86 3.47
C ILE A 64 3.14 4.32 3.86
N ALA A 65 3.82 4.96 4.82
CA ALA A 65 5.14 4.54 5.27
C ALA A 65 5.11 3.11 5.86
N GLU A 66 4.11 2.78 6.67
CA GLU A 66 3.97 1.43 7.23
C GLU A 66 3.70 0.39 6.13
N GLN A 67 2.88 0.70 5.12
CA GLN A 67 2.68 -0.20 3.97
C GLN A 67 3.98 -0.47 3.22
N ILE A 68 4.75 0.57 2.89
CA ILE A 68 6.03 0.45 2.18
C ILE A 68 7.02 -0.37 3.02
N LYS A 69 7.15 -0.04 4.31
CA LYS A 69 8.01 -0.75 5.26
C LYS A 69 7.70 -2.24 5.31
N LEU A 70 6.43 -2.61 5.50
CA LEU A 70 6.01 -4.01 5.56
C LEU A 70 6.22 -4.71 4.20
N GLY A 71 6.03 -3.99 3.10
CA GLY A 71 6.33 -4.47 1.75
C GLY A 71 7.81 -4.83 1.56
N ILE A 72 8.71 -3.92 1.94
CA ILE A 72 10.16 -4.13 1.89
C ILE A 72 10.57 -5.29 2.81
N GLN A 73 10.12 -5.28 4.06
CA GLN A 73 10.41 -6.36 5.03
C GLN A 73 9.91 -7.73 4.55
N GLY A 74 8.74 -7.76 3.92
CA GLY A 74 8.17 -8.98 3.33
C GLY A 74 9.05 -9.51 2.20
N LEU A 75 9.50 -8.63 1.31
CA LEU A 75 10.39 -8.97 0.20
C LEU A 75 11.75 -9.49 0.71
N GLU A 76 12.38 -8.75 1.61
CA GLU A 76 13.66 -9.16 2.22
C GLU A 76 13.54 -10.51 2.92
N THR A 77 12.45 -10.73 3.67
CA THR A 77 12.20 -12.00 4.36
C THR A 77 12.03 -13.15 3.37
N TYR A 78 11.32 -12.92 2.26
CA TYR A 78 11.11 -13.92 1.22
C TYR A 78 12.44 -14.31 0.56
N GLU A 79 13.25 -13.33 0.16
CA GLU A 79 14.53 -13.52 -0.52
C GLU A 79 15.59 -14.16 0.39
N THR A 80 15.72 -13.69 1.64
CA THR A 80 16.77 -14.16 2.57
C THR A 80 16.46 -15.52 3.17
N LYS A 81 15.22 -15.76 3.59
CA LYS A 81 14.82 -17.02 4.25
C LYS A 81 14.40 -18.11 3.27
N ARG A 82 14.39 -17.81 1.95
CA ARG A 82 13.92 -18.70 0.88
C ARG A 82 12.57 -19.35 1.21
N LYS A 83 11.69 -18.57 1.84
CA LYS A 83 10.34 -19.02 2.16
C LYS A 83 9.55 -19.13 0.88
N ARG A 84 8.64 -20.10 0.85
CA ARG A 84 7.73 -20.27 -0.29
C ARG A 84 6.75 -19.10 -0.45
N TYR A 85 6.35 -18.53 0.67
CA TYR A 85 5.56 -17.31 0.76
C TYR A 85 5.83 -16.62 2.09
N VAL A 86 5.50 -15.34 2.16
CA VAL A 86 5.51 -14.52 3.38
C VAL A 86 4.18 -13.82 3.49
N ILE A 87 3.59 -13.87 4.68
CA ILE A 87 2.40 -13.10 5.06
C ILE A 87 2.77 -12.24 6.25
N ILE A 88 2.56 -10.93 6.14
CA ILE A 88 2.71 -9.99 7.26
C ILE A 88 1.39 -9.26 7.44
N LYS A 89 0.87 -9.26 8.67
CA LYS A 89 -0.37 -8.58 9.04
C LYS A 89 -0.11 -7.52 10.11
N ARG A 90 -0.65 -6.32 9.91
CA ARG A 90 -0.55 -5.21 10.87
C ARG A 90 -1.86 -4.45 10.92
N LYS A 91 -2.41 -4.26 12.12
CA LYS A 91 -3.50 -3.29 12.32
C LYS A 91 -2.90 -1.89 12.33
N PHE A 92 -3.51 -0.98 11.58
CA PHE A 92 -3.13 0.43 11.54
C PHE A 92 -4.15 1.27 12.30
N PHE A 93 -3.64 2.27 13.03
CA PHE A 93 -4.43 3.19 13.82
C PHE A 93 -4.04 4.60 13.44
N LEU A 94 -5.03 5.44 13.14
CA LEU A 94 -4.82 6.87 12.94
C LEU A 94 -4.57 7.54 14.29
N LYS A 95 -3.61 8.46 14.32
CA LYS A 95 -3.36 9.28 15.50
C LYS A 95 -4.19 10.57 15.41
N SER A 96 -5.04 10.81 16.40
CA SER A 96 -5.81 12.05 16.55
C SER A 96 -5.62 12.59 17.96
N GLY A 97 -4.69 13.54 18.11
CA GLY A 97 -4.21 13.98 19.42
C GLY A 97 -3.54 12.82 20.18
N ASP A 98 -4.01 12.55 21.39
CA ASP A 98 -3.54 11.43 22.21
C ASP A 98 -4.32 10.11 21.98
N ARG A 99 -5.29 10.11 21.06
CA ARG A 99 -6.13 8.94 20.78
C ARG A 99 -5.65 8.20 19.53
N ASN A 100 -5.65 6.87 19.61
CA ASN A 100 -5.45 5.97 18.48
C ASN A 100 -6.81 5.45 18.00
N ILE A 101 -7.17 5.79 16.76
CA ILE A 101 -8.45 5.41 16.14
C ILE A 101 -8.18 4.21 15.21
N PRO A 102 -8.78 3.03 15.45
CA PRO A 102 -8.64 1.90 14.55
C PRO A 102 -9.06 2.28 13.14
N ASN A 103 -8.25 1.94 12.13
CA ASN A 103 -8.52 2.36 10.76
C ASN A 103 -8.56 1.18 9.78
N SER A 104 -7.49 0.39 9.70
CA SER A 104 -7.36 -0.63 8.66
C SER A 104 -6.49 -1.80 9.12
N THR A 105 -6.52 -2.88 8.35
CA THR A 105 -5.52 -3.94 8.40
C THR A 105 -4.65 -3.84 7.15
N ILE A 106 -3.34 -3.67 7.32
CA ILE A 106 -2.36 -3.84 6.26
C ILE A 106 -1.96 -5.32 6.21
N LEU A 107 -2.12 -5.94 5.05
CA LEU A 107 -1.74 -7.31 4.77
C LEU A 107 -0.74 -7.32 3.60
N VAL A 108 0.47 -7.78 3.85
CA VAL A 108 1.51 -7.95 2.83
C VAL A 108 1.65 -9.43 2.53
N LEU A 109 1.55 -9.78 1.25
CA LEU A 109 1.73 -11.14 0.75
C LEU A 109 2.88 -11.14 -0.25
N VAL A 110 3.89 -11.95 0.00
CA VAL A 110 5.03 -12.12 -0.92
C VAL A 110 5.12 -13.58 -1.32
N TYR A 111 5.13 -13.85 -2.61
CA TYR A 111 5.15 -15.20 -3.16
C TYR A 111 5.72 -15.22 -4.58
N SER A 112 6.04 -16.41 -5.10
CA SER A 112 6.49 -16.54 -6.48
C SER A 112 5.39 -16.15 -7.47
N SER A 113 5.71 -15.31 -8.45
CA SER A 113 4.78 -14.87 -9.50
C SER A 113 4.14 -16.03 -10.27
N LYS A 114 4.76 -17.22 -10.27
CA LYS A 114 4.23 -18.44 -10.89
C LYS A 114 2.97 -18.98 -10.18
N MET A 115 2.76 -18.66 -8.90
CA MET A 115 1.66 -19.21 -8.09
C MET A 115 0.29 -18.61 -8.43
N LYS A 116 0.24 -17.41 -9.02
CA LYS A 116 -1.00 -16.72 -9.47
C LYS A 116 -2.14 -16.68 -8.42
N LEU A 117 -1.82 -16.33 -7.17
CA LEU A 117 -2.75 -16.45 -6.03
C LEU A 117 -3.73 -15.29 -5.83
N LEU A 118 -3.51 -14.15 -6.49
CA LEU A 118 -4.19 -12.89 -6.20
C LEU A 118 -5.73 -13.00 -6.27
N SER A 119 -6.27 -13.66 -7.31
CA SER A 119 -7.72 -13.78 -7.48
C SER A 119 -8.39 -14.51 -6.32
N ARG A 120 -7.77 -15.59 -5.82
CA ARG A 120 -8.27 -16.35 -4.67
C ARG A 120 -8.19 -15.55 -3.37
N VAL A 121 -7.12 -14.77 -3.19
CA VAL A 121 -7.01 -13.88 -2.03
C VAL A 121 -8.11 -12.82 -2.04
N LEU A 122 -8.39 -12.20 -3.20
CA LEU A 122 -9.46 -11.20 -3.33
C LEU A 122 -10.85 -11.84 -3.13
N GLU A 123 -11.05 -13.06 -3.58
CA GLU A 123 -12.29 -13.82 -3.34
C GLU A 123 -12.54 -14.06 -1.83
N LEU A 124 -11.50 -14.39 -1.07
CA LEU A 124 -11.58 -14.55 0.39
C LEU A 124 -11.88 -13.24 1.12
N LEU A 125 -11.57 -12.11 0.49
CA LEU A 125 -11.74 -10.76 1.05
C LEU A 125 -12.89 -9.98 0.40
N ARG A 126 -13.74 -10.64 -0.40
CA ARG A 126 -14.79 -10.00 -1.21
C ARG A 126 -15.81 -9.16 -0.41
N ASP A 127 -16.00 -9.50 0.86
CA ASP A 127 -16.96 -8.85 1.76
C ASP A 127 -16.35 -7.63 2.48
N TYR A 128 -15.11 -7.25 2.13
CA TYR A 128 -14.37 -6.14 2.73
C TYR A 128 -13.96 -5.11 1.68
N GLU A 129 -13.73 -3.88 2.14
CA GLU A 129 -13.14 -2.83 1.30
C GLU A 129 -11.64 -3.09 1.18
N VAL A 130 -11.15 -3.24 -0.04
CA VAL A 130 -9.75 -3.57 -0.34
C VAL A 130 -9.14 -2.51 -1.25
N THR A 131 -8.04 -1.92 -0.81
CA THR A 131 -7.10 -1.20 -1.69
C THR A 131 -5.91 -2.11 -1.98
N LEU A 132 -5.66 -2.37 -3.25
CA LEU A 132 -4.61 -3.27 -3.73
C LEU A 132 -3.46 -2.47 -4.31
N SER A 133 -2.24 -2.79 -3.86
CA SER A 133 -1.00 -2.37 -4.52
C SER A 133 -0.16 -3.59 -4.85
N LYS A 134 0.45 -3.61 -6.03
CA LYS A 134 1.20 -4.76 -6.53
C LYS A 134 2.56 -4.32 -7.06
N ILE A 135 3.60 -4.95 -6.56
CA ILE A 135 4.98 -4.78 -7.00
C ILE A 135 5.44 -6.12 -7.57
N GLU A 136 5.84 -6.13 -8.84
CA GLU A 136 6.40 -7.30 -9.51
C GLU A 136 7.89 -7.10 -9.74
N ARG A 137 8.69 -8.06 -9.26
CA ARG A 137 10.13 -8.11 -9.51
C ARG A 137 10.52 -9.50 -9.96
N ARG A 138 10.90 -9.65 -11.24
CA ARG A 138 11.30 -10.92 -11.87
C ARG A 138 10.27 -12.03 -11.60
N ASP A 139 10.58 -12.94 -10.67
CA ASP A 139 9.80 -14.11 -10.29
C ASP A 139 9.10 -13.97 -8.93
N VAL A 140 9.13 -12.78 -8.33
CA VAL A 140 8.51 -12.45 -7.05
C VAL A 140 7.39 -11.43 -7.23
N THR A 141 6.26 -11.71 -6.58
CA THR A 141 5.13 -10.78 -6.45
C THR A 141 5.02 -10.34 -5.00
N VAL A 142 5.03 -9.03 -4.77
CA VAL A 142 4.65 -8.41 -3.50
C VAL A 142 3.28 -7.76 -3.67
N ILE A 143 2.32 -8.24 -2.89
CA ILE A 143 0.97 -7.68 -2.80
C ILE A 143 0.85 -6.96 -1.46
N ILE A 144 0.41 -5.71 -1.49
CA ILE A 144 0.05 -4.94 -0.30
C ILE A 144 -1.46 -4.68 -0.38
N LEU A 145 -2.19 -5.18 0.61
CA LEU A 145 -3.62 -4.96 0.75
C LEU A 145 -3.86 -4.09 1.98
N ARG A 146 -4.51 -2.95 1.77
CA ARG A 146 -5.19 -2.25 2.85
C ARG A 146 -6.63 -2.76 2.87
N VAL A 147 -7.01 -3.40 3.97
CA VAL A 147 -8.34 -4.03 4.12
C VAL A 147 -9.07 -3.43 5.30
N GLN A 148 -10.33 -3.06 5.09
CA GLN A 148 -11.16 -2.49 6.15
C GLN A 148 -12.61 -2.95 6.08
N GLN A 149 -13.30 -2.81 7.20
CA GLN A 149 -14.74 -2.94 7.31
C GLN A 149 -15.27 -1.76 8.12
N ASN A 150 -16.08 -0.89 7.50
CA ASN A 150 -16.63 0.29 8.16
C ASN A 150 -15.54 1.16 8.83
N ASN A 151 -14.45 1.45 8.11
CA ASN A 151 -13.27 2.19 8.59
C ASN A 151 -12.60 1.59 9.84
N LYS A 152 -12.68 0.26 10.00
CA LYS A 152 -12.01 -0.48 11.08
C LYS A 152 -11.17 -1.62 10.51
N PRO A 153 -10.14 -2.08 11.25
CA PRO A 153 -9.41 -3.30 10.92
C PRO A 153 -10.35 -4.50 10.84
N ILE A 154 -10.13 -5.37 9.86
CA ILE A 154 -10.94 -6.59 9.71
C ILE A 154 -10.76 -7.57 10.89
N PRO A 155 -11.75 -8.44 11.16
CA PRO A 155 -11.64 -9.48 12.19
C PRO A 155 -10.50 -10.47 11.92
N SER A 156 -9.90 -11.01 12.99
CA SER A 156 -8.80 -12.00 12.87
C SER A 156 -9.19 -13.22 12.05
N GLN A 157 -10.43 -13.69 12.16
CA GLN A 157 -10.98 -14.82 11.40
C GLN A 157 -10.87 -14.63 9.87
N ALA A 158 -11.02 -13.40 9.39
CA ALA A 158 -10.88 -13.10 7.97
C ALA A 158 -9.42 -13.24 7.51
N ILE A 159 -8.48 -12.83 8.37
CA ILE A 159 -7.04 -12.96 8.10
C ILE A 159 -6.63 -14.44 8.16
N GLU A 160 -7.13 -15.19 9.13
CA GLU A 160 -6.89 -16.63 9.27
C GLU A 160 -7.34 -17.42 8.03
N LYS A 161 -8.46 -17.04 7.39
CA LYS A 161 -8.88 -17.64 6.11
C LYS A 161 -7.82 -17.47 5.01
N VAL A 162 -7.19 -16.29 4.94
CA VAL A 162 -6.11 -16.04 3.98
C VAL A 162 -4.88 -16.87 4.34
N GLU A 163 -4.49 -16.90 5.62
CA GLU A 163 -3.33 -17.68 6.08
C GLU A 163 -3.51 -19.17 5.79
N ASN A 164 -4.65 -19.74 6.16
CA ASN A 164 -5.00 -21.14 5.91
C ASN A 164 -4.97 -21.47 4.41
N PHE A 165 -5.45 -20.56 3.55
CA PHE A 165 -5.37 -20.76 2.10
C PHE A 165 -3.92 -20.96 1.63
N PHE A 166 -2.95 -20.18 2.12
CA PHE A 166 -1.55 -20.32 1.73
C PHE A 166 -0.92 -21.64 2.20
N GLU A 167 -1.36 -22.16 3.36
CA GLU A 167 -0.91 -23.47 3.87
C GLU A 167 -1.38 -24.64 3.01
N THR A 168 -2.54 -24.50 2.32
CA THR A 168 -3.07 -25.56 1.44
C THR A 168 -2.37 -25.67 0.08
N ILE A 169 -1.54 -24.70 -0.30
CA ILE A 169 -0.95 -24.68 -1.65
C ILE A 169 0.11 -25.79 -1.71
N PRO A 170 0.17 -26.65 -2.74
CA PRO A 170 1.18 -27.72 -2.86
C PRO A 170 2.53 -27.18 -3.38
N PRO A 171 3.70 -27.67 -2.94
CA PRO A 171 5.02 -27.17 -3.37
C PRO A 171 5.12 -27.04 -4.90
N LEU A 172 5.78 -25.98 -5.38
CA LEU A 172 6.07 -25.84 -6.80
C LEU A 172 7.01 -26.97 -7.20
N LYS A 173 6.61 -27.76 -8.21
CA LYS A 173 7.44 -28.80 -8.83
C LYS A 173 8.57 -28.17 -9.63
#